data_AF-A0A966DPZ3-F1
#
_entry.id   AF-A0A966DPZ3-F1
#
_cell.length_a   1.000
_cell.length_b   1.000
_cell.length_c   1.000
_cell.angle_alpha   90.00
_cell.angle_beta   90.00
_cell.angle_gamma   90.00
#
_symmetry.space_group_name_H-M   'P 1'
#
loop_
_entity.id
_entity.type
_entity.pdbx_description
1 polymer ?
#
loop_
_entity_poly.entity_id
_entity_poly.type
_entity_poly.pdbx_seq_one_letter_code
_entity_poly.pdbx_strand_id
1 'polypeptide(L)'
;MFTDILHIDIQGLLAINGAHSRFLDFLMGWVSNTYVWLPLYLLFLWLVYRRYGRRIWIVLLAVVVLITLSDQSSVWIKESVMRLRPCHEPSLSGCIHLVNNKCGGSYGFVSSHAANVFALSAFLVITLRWGLWAVVA
;
A
#
# COMPACT_ATOMS: atom_id res chain seq x y z
N MET A 1 27.50 -0.15 4.95
CA MET A 1 26.20 0.21 5.59
C MET A 1 25.07 0.28 4.56
N PHE A 2 25.03 1.25 3.62
CA PHE A 2 23.95 1.31 2.62
C PHE A 2 23.98 0.15 1.61
N THR A 3 25.17 -0.32 1.25
CA THR A 3 25.38 -1.52 0.42
C THR A 3 24.81 -2.77 1.06
N ASP A 4 24.95 -2.91 2.38
CA ASP A 4 24.51 -4.08 3.12
C ASP A 4 22.98 -4.14 3.17
N ILE A 5 22.34 -2.98 3.38
CA ILE A 5 20.88 -2.84 3.34
C ILE A 5 20.36 -3.17 1.93
N LEU A 6 21.01 -2.65 0.89
CA LEU A 6 20.64 -2.95 -0.50
C LEU A 6 20.76 -4.45 -0.80
N HIS A 7 21.81 -5.09 -0.31
CA HIS A 7 22.02 -6.53 -0.50
C HIS A 7 20.93 -7.35 0.19
N ILE A 8 20.59 -7.02 1.43
CA ILE A 8 19.51 -7.69 2.18
C ILE A 8 18.15 -7.49 1.48
N ASP A 9 17.87 -6.29 0.99
CA ASP A 9 16.63 -5.98 0.27
C ASP A 9 16.51 -6.81 -1.02
N ILE A 10 17.59 -6.90 -1.81
CA ILE A 10 17.63 -7.71 -3.04
C ILE A 10 17.51 -9.20 -2.72
N GLN A 11 18.22 -9.70 -1.71
CA GLN A 11 18.14 -11.10 -1.30
C GLN A 11 16.73 -11.46 -0.82
N GLY A 12 16.10 -10.60 -0.01
CA GLY A 12 14.73 -10.77 0.43
C GLY A 12 13.75 -10.77 -0.75
N LEU A 13 13.93 -9.86 -1.70
CA LEU A 13 13.13 -9.82 -2.92
C LEU A 13 13.25 -11.11 -3.73
N LEU A 14 14.48 -11.57 -4.00
CA LEU A 14 14.71 -12.78 -4.78
C LEU A 14 14.25 -14.04 -4.03
N ALA A 15 14.36 -14.07 -2.70
CA ALA A 15 13.84 -15.17 -1.89
C ALA A 15 12.31 -15.28 -1.98
N ILE A 16 11.60 -14.15 -1.88
CA ILE A 16 10.13 -14.12 -1.97
C ILE A 16 9.67 -14.36 -3.41
N ASN A 17 10.28 -13.67 -4.38
CA ASN A 17 9.90 -13.74 -5.78
C ASN A 17 10.30 -15.08 -6.42
N GLY A 18 11.45 -15.64 -6.03
CA GLY A 18 11.92 -16.96 -6.48
C GLY A 18 11.09 -18.12 -5.91
N ALA A 19 10.41 -17.93 -4.77
CA ALA A 19 9.46 -18.90 -4.23
C ALA A 19 8.08 -18.88 -4.94
N HIS A 20 7.99 -18.28 -6.14
CA HIS A 20 6.74 -18.22 -6.90
C HIS A 20 6.21 -19.61 -7.26
N SER A 21 4.89 -19.70 -7.35
CA SER A 21 4.19 -20.90 -7.83
C SER A 21 2.87 -20.47 -8.45
N ARG A 22 2.27 -21.31 -9.30
CA ARG A 22 0.98 -21.01 -9.94
C ARG A 22 -0.12 -20.68 -8.92
N PHE A 23 -0.10 -21.32 -7.76
CA PHE A 23 -1.03 -21.03 -6.66
C PHE A 23 -0.75 -19.67 -6.02
N LEU A 24 0.52 -19.37 -5.72
CA LEU A 24 0.90 -18.09 -5.14
C LEU A 24 0.65 -16.92 -6.09
N ASP A 25 0.88 -17.09 -7.39
CA ASP A 25 0.59 -16.08 -8.40
C ASP A 25 -0.92 -15.79 -8.48
N PHE A 26 -1.75 -16.84 -8.44
CA PHE A 26 -3.20 -16.69 -8.37
C PHE A 26 -3.63 -15.97 -7.09
N LEU A 27 -3.09 -16.39 -5.94
CA LEU A 27 -3.41 -15.80 -4.65
C LEU A 27 -2.99 -14.33 -4.58
N MET A 28 -1.77 -13.99 -5.01
CA MET A 28 -1.27 -12.62 -5.04
C MET A 28 -2.06 -11.75 -6.03
N GLY A 29 -2.46 -12.31 -7.18
CA GLY A 29 -3.35 -11.62 -8.12
C GLY A 29 -4.73 -11.34 -7.52
N TRP A 30 -5.28 -12.29 -6.75
CA TRP A 30 -6.57 -12.14 -6.06
C TRP A 30 -6.49 -11.13 -4.91
N VAL A 31 -5.47 -11.21 -4.05
CA VAL A 31 -5.24 -10.27 -2.95
C VAL A 31 -5.01 -8.85 -3.46
N SER A 32 -4.33 -8.69 -4.60
CA SER A 32 -4.08 -7.37 -5.21
C SER A 32 -5.33 -6.76 -5.87
N ASN A 33 -6.42 -7.51 -6.01
CA ASN A 33 -7.64 -7.02 -6.65
C ASN A 33 -8.49 -6.23 -5.66
N THR A 34 -8.64 -4.92 -5.90
CA THR A 34 -9.43 -4.01 -5.05
C THR A 34 -10.88 -4.46 -4.84
N TYR A 35 -11.50 -5.14 -5.81
CA TYR A 35 -12.89 -5.61 -5.69
C TYR A 35 -13.06 -6.67 -4.61
N VAL A 36 -12.02 -7.47 -4.33
CA VAL A 36 -12.03 -8.48 -3.25
C VAL A 36 -12.22 -7.83 -1.89
N TRP A 37 -11.75 -6.59 -1.72
CA TRP A 37 -11.81 -5.85 -0.46
C TRP A 37 -13.10 -5.04 -0.28
N LEU A 38 -14.02 -5.03 -1.26
CA LEU A 38 -15.30 -4.34 -1.15
C LEU A 38 -16.10 -4.72 0.11
N PRO A 39 -16.25 -6.00 0.49
CA PRO A 39 -16.97 -6.35 1.72
C PRO A 39 -16.34 -5.74 2.98
N LEU A 40 -15.00 -5.67 3.02
CA LEU A 40 -14.28 -5.05 4.12
C LEU A 40 -14.51 -3.53 4.16
N TYR A 41 -14.45 -2.86 3.00
CA TYR A 41 -14.72 -1.42 2.93
C TYR A 41 -16.17 -1.09 3.32
N LEU A 42 -17.14 -1.92 2.94
CA LEU A 42 -18.53 -1.78 3.38
C LEU A 42 -18.68 -2.00 4.89
N LEU A 43 -17.97 -2.97 5.47
CA LEU A 43 -17.95 -3.19 6.91
C LEU A 43 -17.39 -1.96 7.65
N PHE A 44 -16.26 -1.39 7.20
CA PHE A 44 -15.71 -0.18 7.82
C PHE A 44 -16.65 1.02 7.68
N LEU A 45 -17.27 1.20 6.51
CA LEU A 45 -18.25 2.26 6.31
C LEU A 45 -19.42 2.12 7.28
N TRP A 46 -19.93 0.90 7.48
CA TRP A 46 -20.99 0.61 8.44
C TRP A 46 -20.55 0.85 9.90
N LEU A 47 -19.34 0.44 10.28
CA LEU A 47 -18.80 0.68 11.63
C LEU A 47 -18.64 2.18 11.92
N VAL A 48 -18.14 2.96 10.96
CA VAL A 48 -18.04 4.41 11.08
C VAL A 48 -19.44 5.03 11.18
N TYR A 49 -20.39 4.60 10.35
CA TYR A 49 -21.78 5.06 10.43
C TYR A 49 -22.40 4.77 11.80
N ARG A 50 -22.19 3.56 12.34
CA ARG A 50 -22.71 3.18 13.66
C ARG A 50 -22.14 4.06 14.78
N ARG A 51 -20.91 4.55 14.64
CA ARG A 51 -20.24 5.39 15.66
C ARG A 51 -20.55 6.88 15.53
N TYR A 52 -20.61 7.41 14.31
CA TYR A 52 -20.73 8.86 14.05
C TYR A 52 -22.09 9.30 13.49
N GLY A 53 -22.95 8.36 13.10
CA GLY A 53 -24.28 8.63 12.52
C GLY A 53 -24.19 9.60 11.35
N ARG A 54 -24.97 10.69 11.41
CA ARG A 54 -25.00 11.74 10.37
C ARG A 54 -23.68 12.51 10.25
N ARG A 55 -22.79 12.44 11.23
CA ARG A 55 -21.46 13.08 11.19
C ARG A 55 -20.41 12.24 10.46
N ILE A 56 -20.79 11.10 9.86
CA ILE A 56 -19.91 10.26 9.03
C ILE A 56 -19.16 11.05 7.96
N TRP A 57 -19.78 12.09 7.39
CA TRP A 57 -19.18 12.95 6.38
C TRP A 57 -17.86 13.59 6.83
N ILE A 58 -17.69 13.90 8.12
CA ILE A 58 -16.44 14.44 8.66
C ILE A 58 -15.32 13.38 8.58
N VAL A 59 -15.64 12.13 8.92
CA VAL A 59 -14.69 11.01 8.85
C VAL A 59 -14.34 10.71 7.39
N LEU A 60 -15.33 10.72 6.49
CA LEU A 60 -15.10 10.51 5.05
C LEU A 60 -14.22 11.62 4.45
N LEU A 61 -14.47 12.88 4.82
CA LEU A 61 -13.63 14.00 4.39
C LEU A 61 -12.19 13.84 4.90
N ALA A 62 -12.01 13.46 6.17
CA ALA A 62 -10.70 13.20 6.73
C ALA A 62 -9.97 12.05 6.00
N VAL A 63 -10.69 10.98 5.63
CA VAL A 63 -10.12 9.88 4.81
C VAL A 63 -9.67 10.38 3.45
N VAL A 64 -10.48 11.20 2.77
CA VAL A 64 -10.11 11.77 1.46
C VAL A 64 -8.83 12.59 1.59
N VAL A 65 -8.79 13.52 2.55
CA VAL A 65 -7.60 14.36 2.80
C VAL A 65 -6.37 13.51 3.13
N LEU A 66 -6.53 12.51 4.01
CA LEU A 66 -5.45 11.62 4.41
C LEU A 66 -4.88 10.83 3.22
N ILE A 67 -5.73 10.25 2.38
CA ILE A 67 -5.31 9.50 1.19
C ILE A 67 -4.61 10.45 0.21
N THR A 68 -5.16 11.66 -0.02
CA THR A 68 -4.51 12.63 -0.91
C THR A 68 -3.13 13.02 -0.40
N LEU A 69 -2.97 13.31 0.90
CA LEU A 69 -1.67 13.65 1.47
C LEU A 69 -0.68 12.48 1.41
N SER A 70 -1.12 11.27 1.74
CA SER A 70 -0.31 10.05 1.67
C SER A 70 0.13 9.76 0.23
N ASP A 71 -0.77 9.89 -0.75
CA ASP A 71 -0.44 9.66 -2.14
C ASP A 71 0.54 10.70 -2.67
N GLN A 72 0.27 11.99 -2.46
CA GLN A 72 1.13 13.07 -2.92
C GLN A 72 2.52 13.04 -2.29
N SER A 73 2.61 12.78 -0.97
CA SER A 73 3.90 12.60 -0.31
C SER A 73 4.67 11.40 -0.88
N SER A 74 4.00 10.28 -1.18
CA SER A 74 4.65 9.13 -1.80
C SER A 74 5.17 9.42 -3.21
N VAL A 75 4.45 10.21 -4.01
CA VAL A 75 4.86 10.64 -5.35
C VAL A 75 6.06 11.57 -5.25
N TRP A 76 6.01 12.56 -4.34
CA TRP A 76 7.11 13.48 -4.12
C TRP A 76 8.40 12.76 -3.70
N ILE A 77 8.30 11.76 -2.82
CA ILE A 77 9.44 10.91 -2.44
C ILE A 77 9.97 10.12 -3.64
N LYS A 78 9.10 9.57 -4.49
CA LYS A 78 9.52 8.83 -5.69
C LYS A 78 10.31 9.69 -6.66
N GLU A 79 9.86 10.92 -6.89
CA GLU A 79 10.53 11.87 -7.78
C GLU A 79 11.83 12.41 -7.18
N SER A 80 11.94 12.46 -5.85
CA SER A 80 13.16 12.87 -5.17
C SER A 80 14.23 11.77 -5.14
N VAL A 81 13.82 10.54 -4.83
CA VAL A 81 14.75 9.40 -4.64
C VAL A 81 15.07 8.71 -5.96
N MET A 82 14.15 8.71 -6.93
CA MET A 82 14.31 8.12 -8.26
C MET A 82 14.80 6.65 -8.25
N ARG A 83 14.46 5.89 -7.21
CA ARG A 83 14.82 4.46 -7.12
C ARG A 83 13.96 3.64 -8.08
N LEU A 84 14.63 2.98 -9.03
CA LEU A 84 13.99 2.07 -9.97
C LEU A 84 13.29 0.92 -9.24
N ARG A 85 12.16 0.48 -9.80
CA ARG A 85 11.54 -0.78 -9.39
C ARG A 85 12.43 -1.95 -9.80
N PRO A 86 12.38 -3.06 -9.04
CA PRO A 86 13.10 -4.29 -9.39
C PRO A 86 12.89 -4.73 -10.84
N CYS A 87 11.68 -4.57 -11.38
CA CYS A 87 11.36 -4.95 -12.77
C CYS A 87 11.96 -4.03 -13.86
N HIS A 88 12.47 -2.86 -13.49
CA HIS A 88 13.20 -1.95 -14.39
C HIS A 88 14.71 -1.97 -14.14
N GLU A 89 15.17 -2.67 -13.13
CA GLU A 89 16.58 -2.69 -12.72
C GLU A 89 17.35 -3.67 -13.63
N PRO A 90 18.31 -3.19 -14.46
CA PRO A 90 18.99 -4.04 -15.44
C PRO A 90 19.77 -5.20 -14.79
N SER A 91 20.31 -4.97 -13.60
CA SER A 91 21.05 -5.99 -12.83
C SER A 91 20.18 -7.15 -12.34
N LEU A 92 18.85 -7.00 -12.33
CA LEU A 92 17.88 -8.02 -11.94
C LEU A 92 17.07 -8.55 -13.14
N SER A 93 17.45 -8.16 -14.36
CA SER A 93 16.78 -8.62 -15.58
C SER A 93 16.87 -10.15 -15.71
N GLY A 94 15.73 -10.80 -15.96
CA GLY A 94 15.64 -12.27 -16.07
C GLY A 94 15.61 -13.03 -14.73
N CYS A 95 15.86 -12.38 -13.60
CA CYS A 95 15.78 -13.00 -12.27
C CYS A 95 14.41 -12.81 -11.60
N ILE A 96 13.54 -11.97 -12.18
CA ILE A 96 12.25 -11.59 -11.58
C ILE A 96 11.10 -12.22 -12.35
N HIS A 97 10.24 -12.92 -11.61
CA HIS A 97 8.94 -13.38 -12.08
C HIS A 97 7.88 -12.28 -11.93
N LEU A 98 7.19 -11.95 -13.02
CA LEU A 98 6.14 -10.94 -13.07
C LEU A 98 4.76 -11.58 -13.24
N VAL A 99 3.90 -11.41 -12.23
CA VAL A 99 2.51 -11.85 -12.33
C VAL A 99 1.78 -11.03 -13.41
N ASN A 100 1.20 -11.71 -14.40
CA ASN A 100 0.54 -11.14 -15.58
C ASN A 100 1.44 -10.30 -16.51
N ASN A 101 2.77 -10.45 -16.46
CA ASN A 101 3.73 -9.66 -17.27
C ASN A 101 3.55 -8.14 -17.13
N LYS A 102 3.05 -7.67 -15.98
CA LYS A 102 2.86 -6.24 -15.71
C LYS A 102 3.99 -5.72 -14.85
N CYS A 103 4.71 -4.74 -15.36
CA CYS A 103 5.58 -3.88 -14.58
C CYS A 103 4.92 -2.48 -14.54
N GLY A 104 4.79 -1.90 -13.35
CA GLY A 104 4.15 -0.59 -13.16
C GLY A 104 5.05 0.57 -13.61
N GLY A 105 4.89 1.76 -13.04
CA GLY A 105 5.77 2.91 -13.35
C GLY A 105 7.24 2.71 -12.93
N SER A 106 8.14 3.59 -13.40
CA SER A 106 9.60 3.44 -13.24
C SER A 106 10.06 3.39 -11.79
N TYR A 107 9.52 4.28 -10.94
CA TYR A 107 9.98 4.43 -9.55
C TYR A 107 9.09 3.68 -8.54
N GLY A 108 9.76 3.06 -7.57
CA GLY A 108 9.12 2.15 -6.60
C GLY A 108 9.07 2.65 -5.17
N PHE A 109 9.95 3.57 -4.78
CA PHE A 109 10.15 3.95 -3.39
C PHE A 109 9.55 5.32 -3.06
N VAL A 110 8.64 5.47 -2.10
CA VAL A 110 7.94 4.43 -1.31
C VAL A 110 6.72 3.87 -2.06
N SER A 111 6.22 2.70 -1.66
CA SER A 111 5.00 2.14 -2.25
C SER A 111 3.77 2.97 -1.85
N SER A 112 3.18 3.69 -2.81
CA SER A 112 1.94 4.48 -2.59
C SER A 112 0.78 3.62 -2.09
N HIS A 113 0.63 2.40 -2.64
CA HIS A 113 -0.43 1.50 -2.21
C HIS A 113 -0.26 1.09 -0.74
N ALA A 114 0.97 0.71 -0.34
CA ALA A 114 1.26 0.36 1.05
C ALA A 114 1.08 1.56 2.00
N ALA A 115 1.53 2.75 1.60
CA ALA A 115 1.37 3.98 2.37
C ALA A 115 -0.11 4.31 2.59
N ASN A 116 -0.93 4.30 1.53
CA ASN A 116 -2.35 4.62 1.60
C ASN A 116 -3.13 3.61 2.45
N VAL A 117 -2.88 2.30 2.29
CA VAL A 117 -3.54 1.26 3.08
C VAL A 117 -3.16 1.37 4.55
N PHE A 118 -1.88 1.62 4.86
CA PHE A 118 -1.43 1.80 6.24
C PHE A 118 -2.05 3.05 6.87
N ALA A 119 -2.01 4.20 6.18
CA ALA A 119 -2.60 5.44 6.65
C ALA A 119 -4.10 5.27 6.94
N LEU A 120 -4.86 4.68 6.02
CA LEU A 120 -6.27 4.40 6.21
C LEU A 120 -6.51 3.47 7.41
N SER A 121 -5.75 2.38 7.51
CA SER A 121 -5.90 1.39 8.58
C SER A 121 -5.62 2.00 9.95
N ALA A 122 -4.52 2.74 10.09
CA ALA A 122 -4.15 3.44 11.33
C ALA A 122 -5.22 4.47 11.72
N PHE A 123 -5.67 5.28 10.76
CA PHE A 123 -6.72 6.28 10.98
C PHE A 123 -8.03 5.63 11.44
N LEU A 124 -8.46 4.55 10.80
CA LEU A 124 -9.68 3.83 11.17
C LEU A 124 -9.57 3.20 12.56
N VAL A 125 -8.43 2.60 12.91
CA VAL A 125 -8.19 2.02 14.25
C VAL A 125 -8.32 3.09 15.33
N ILE A 126 -7.65 4.23 15.16
CA ILE A 126 -7.71 5.33 16.13
C ILE A 126 -9.13 5.89 16.21
N THR A 127 -9.76 6.16 15.07
CA THR A 127 -11.09 6.77 14.98
C THR A 127 -12.19 5.88 15.52
N LEU A 128 -12.11 4.55 15.34
CA LEU A 128 -13.10 3.60 15.84
C LEU A 128 -12.88 3.24 17.31
N ARG A 129 -11.62 3.15 17.77
CA ARG A 129 -11.28 2.74 19.14
C ARG A 129 -11.31 3.90 20.13
N TRP A 130 -10.70 5.04 19.81
CA TRP A 130 -10.55 6.18 20.71
C TRP A 130 -11.41 7.38 20.33
N GLY A 131 -11.94 7.39 19.11
CA GLY A 131 -12.76 8.49 18.60
C GLY A 131 -11.96 9.49 17.78
N LEU A 132 -12.66 10.30 17.00
CA LEU A 132 -12.07 11.24 16.04
C LEU A 132 -11.17 12.28 16.72
N TRP A 133 -11.50 12.69 17.93
CA TRP A 133 -10.71 13.67 18.70
C TRP A 133 -9.31 13.17 19.04
N ALA A 134 -9.10 11.85 19.15
CA ALA A 134 -7.77 11.28 19.39
C ALA A 134 -6.84 11.36 18.16
N VAL A 135 -7.37 11.72 16.98
CA VAL A 135 -6.57 12.00 15.79
C VAL A 135 -6.12 13.48 15.75
N VAL A 136 -6.88 14.37 16.40
CA VAL A 136 -6.68 15.83 16.35
C VAL A 136 -5.94 16.36 17.58
N ALA A 137 -5.94 15.60 18.68
CA ALA A 137 -5.20 15.89 19.92
C ALA A 137 -3.73 15.50 19.80
#